data_AF-L7MA37-F1
#
_entry.id   AF-L7MA37-F1
#
_cell.length_a   1.000
_cell.length_b   1.000
_cell.length_c   1.000
_cell.angle_alpha   90.00
_cell.angle_beta   90.00
_cell.angle_gamma   90.00
#
_symmetry.space_group_name_H-M   'P 1'
#
loop_
_entity.id
_entity.type
_entity.pdbx_description
1 polymer ?
#
loop_
_entity_poly.entity_id
_entity_poly.type
_entity_poly.pdbx_seq_one_letter_code
_entity_poly.pdbx_strand_id
1 'polypeptide(L)'
;IVSIALLIVVNRILLAKFLRSLYSRLVVGSCKSLRDRSTLRRDKDYDCQLIVFFILCVCACQVNVPKQRRTFCKGKCKKHTLHKVTQYKKGKDSLYAQGKRRYDRKQRGYGGQTKPIFRKKAKTTKKIVLRMECTECKNRKQLPIKRCKHFEIGGDKKRKVRPIRGDVACTSCCIVYCLNRGAIYGHLAEPLAFS
;
A
#
# COMPACT_ATOMS: atom_id res chain seq x y z
N ILE A 1 -1.39 43.41 40.81
CA ILE A 1 -0.69 42.45 39.90
C ILE A 1 -1.41 41.10 39.86
N VAL A 2 -1.77 40.49 40.99
CA VAL A 2 -2.49 39.20 41.05
C VAL A 2 -3.87 39.24 40.35
N SER A 3 -4.61 40.35 40.42
CA SER A 3 -5.94 40.46 39.80
C SER A 3 -5.95 40.56 38.26
N ILE A 4 -4.88 41.09 37.65
CA ILE A 4 -4.78 41.23 36.18
C ILE A 4 -4.42 39.87 35.55
N ALA A 5 -3.58 39.07 36.22
CA ALA A 5 -3.23 37.73 35.78
C ALA A 5 -4.45 36.78 35.77
N LEU A 6 -5.33 36.89 36.78
CA LEU A 6 -6.55 36.08 36.84
C LEU A 6 -7.53 36.42 35.70
N LEU A 7 -7.66 37.70 35.37
CA LEU A 7 -8.49 38.16 34.25
C LEU A 7 -8.00 37.62 32.90
N ILE A 8 -6.68 37.57 32.64
CA ILE A 8 -6.12 37.04 31.39
C ILE A 8 -6.35 35.52 31.27
N VAL A 9 -6.23 34.78 32.37
CA VAL A 9 -6.43 33.32 32.39
C VAL A 9 -7.90 32.96 32.19
N VAL A 10 -8.82 33.68 32.84
CA VAL A 10 -10.27 33.45 32.68
C VAL A 10 -10.73 33.81 31.27
N ASN A 11 -10.21 34.89 30.67
CA ASN A 11 -10.54 35.29 29.29
C ASN A 11 -10.03 34.28 28.25
N ARG A 12 -8.84 33.68 28.45
CA ARG A 12 -8.32 32.60 27.58
C ARG A 12 -9.15 31.33 27.64
N ILE A 13 -9.64 30.95 28.82
CA ILE A 13 -10.48 29.74 28.99
C ILE A 13 -11.87 29.95 28.34
N LEU A 14 -12.44 31.16 28.47
CA LEU A 14 -13.71 31.51 27.83
C LEU A 14 -13.59 31.54 26.29
N LEU A 15 -12.53 32.12 25.74
CA LEU A 15 -12.26 32.09 24.30
C LEU A 15 -12.05 30.65 23.78
N ALA A 16 -11.34 29.80 24.53
CA ALA A 16 -11.15 28.40 24.14
C ALA A 16 -12.46 27.59 24.15
N LYS A 17 -13.37 27.83 25.11
CA LYS A 17 -14.70 27.22 25.14
C LYS A 17 -15.60 27.76 24.02
N PHE A 18 -15.51 29.05 23.72
CA PHE A 18 -16.29 29.71 22.66
C PHE A 18 -15.87 29.21 21.25
N LEU A 19 -14.56 29.10 20.99
CA LEU A 19 -14.04 28.55 19.74
C LEU A 19 -14.36 27.06 19.57
N ARG A 20 -14.38 26.28 20.67
CA ARG A 20 -14.80 24.86 20.63
C ARG A 20 -16.30 24.71 20.36
N SER A 21 -17.13 25.63 20.85
CA SER A 21 -18.59 25.65 20.57
C SER A 21 -18.91 26.03 19.12
N LEU A 22 -18.17 27.00 18.55
CA LEU A 22 -18.31 27.38 17.14
C LEU A 22 -17.86 26.26 16.19
N TYR A 23 -16.78 25.55 16.52
CA TYR A 23 -16.31 24.41 15.71
C TYR A 23 -17.34 23.25 15.71
N SER A 24 -18.04 23.01 16.83
CA SER A 24 -19.09 21.99 16.91
C SER A 24 -20.38 22.38 16.17
N ARG A 25 -20.72 23.67 16.05
CA ARG A 25 -21.92 24.12 15.32
C ARG A 25 -21.75 24.15 13.80
N LEU A 26 -20.53 24.33 13.29
CA LEU A 26 -20.24 24.27 11.84
C LEU A 26 -20.25 22.85 11.25
N VAL A 27 -20.04 21.80 12.07
CA VAL A 27 -19.94 20.41 11.60
C VAL A 27 -21.30 19.69 11.56
N VAL A 28 -22.33 20.18 12.27
CA VAL A 28 -23.64 19.49 12.39
C VAL A 28 -24.77 20.19 11.60
N GLY A 29 -24.44 21.20 10.80
CA GLY A 29 -25.39 22.08 10.12
C GLY A 29 -25.92 21.63 8.75
N SER A 30 -25.86 20.36 8.34
CA SER A 30 -26.36 19.94 7.02
C SER A 30 -26.85 18.50 6.96
N CYS A 31 -27.85 18.15 7.78
CA CYS A 31 -28.60 16.90 7.57
C CYS A 31 -30.08 17.08 7.94
N LYS A 32 -30.83 17.82 7.11
CA LYS A 32 -32.29 17.80 7.10
C LYS A 32 -32.80 17.89 5.66
N SER A 33 -32.96 16.74 5.01
CA SER A 33 -34.15 16.38 4.23
C SER A 33 -33.97 14.95 3.71
N LEU A 34 -34.54 13.98 4.42
CA LEU A 34 -34.64 12.59 3.99
C LEU A 34 -36.13 12.29 3.83
N ARG A 35 -36.61 12.41 2.60
CA ARG A 35 -37.79 11.70 2.13
C ARG A 35 -37.59 11.39 0.65
N ASP A 36 -37.70 10.10 0.37
CA ASP A 36 -37.75 9.42 -0.92
C ASP A 36 -36.53 9.52 -1.83
N ARG A 37 -35.67 8.50 -1.78
CA ARG A 37 -35.50 7.56 -2.90
C ARG A 37 -34.51 6.45 -2.51
N SER A 38 -34.98 5.22 -2.59
CA SER A 38 -34.17 4.01 -2.57
C SER A 38 -33.08 4.07 -3.64
N THR A 39 -31.92 3.48 -3.30
CA THR A 39 -30.73 3.17 -4.11
C THR A 39 -29.52 4.13 -4.02
N LEU A 40 -28.51 3.63 -3.28
CA LEU A 40 -27.07 3.72 -3.55
C LEU A 40 -26.45 5.13 -3.66
N ARG A 41 -26.17 5.77 -2.52
CA ARG A 41 -24.94 6.59 -2.30
C ARG A 41 -24.85 7.15 -0.88
N ARG A 42 -23.58 7.32 -0.45
CA ARG A 42 -23.04 7.86 0.82
C ARG A 42 -22.85 6.73 1.84
N ASP A 43 -21.62 6.45 2.28
CA ASP A 43 -20.88 7.37 3.14
C ASP A 43 -19.53 7.87 2.59
N LYS A 44 -19.45 9.19 2.43
CA LYS A 44 -18.24 9.99 2.63
C LYS A 44 -18.52 10.85 3.86
N ASP A 45 -17.48 11.13 4.63
CA ASP A 45 -17.35 12.25 5.59
C ASP A 45 -16.99 11.91 7.05
N TYR A 46 -16.58 10.66 7.37
CA TYR A 46 -15.89 10.34 8.63
C TYR A 46 -14.65 9.45 8.44
N ASP A 47 -13.69 9.88 7.62
CA ASP A 47 -12.43 9.12 7.45
C ASP A 47 -11.18 10.01 7.29
N CYS A 48 -11.29 11.34 7.40
CA CYS A 48 -10.15 12.21 7.07
C CYS A 48 -9.09 12.33 8.19
N GLN A 49 -9.37 11.93 9.43
CA GLN A 49 -8.37 11.96 10.52
C GLN A 49 -7.74 10.58 10.81
N LEU A 50 -8.44 9.48 10.56
CA LEU A 50 -7.90 8.13 10.74
C LEU A 50 -7.00 7.68 9.57
N ILE A 51 -7.24 8.21 8.37
CA ILE A 51 -6.44 7.94 7.17
C ILE A 51 -5.01 8.49 7.28
N VAL A 52 -4.80 9.64 7.94
CA VAL A 52 -3.46 10.24 8.07
C VAL A 52 -2.55 9.42 8.98
N PHE A 53 -3.11 8.76 10.01
CA PHE A 53 -2.39 7.86 10.91
C PHE A 53 -2.09 6.51 10.25
N PHE A 54 -2.99 5.99 9.41
CA PHE A 54 -2.79 4.77 8.65
C PHE A 54 -1.77 4.92 7.49
N ILE A 55 -1.56 6.14 7.01
CA ILE A 55 -0.63 6.44 5.89
C ILE A 55 0.84 6.47 6.33
N LEU A 56 1.15 6.83 7.59
CA LEU A 56 2.55 6.82 8.07
C LEU A 56 3.05 5.43 8.49
N CYS A 57 2.16 4.50 8.83
CA CYS A 57 2.52 3.13 9.22
C CYS A 57 2.48 2.14 8.04
N VAL A 58 2.77 2.59 6.82
CA VAL A 58 3.14 1.65 5.73
C VAL A 58 4.62 1.36 5.87
N CYS A 59 4.95 0.53 6.87
CA CYS A 59 6.25 -0.13 6.94
C CYS A 59 6.59 -0.65 5.54
N ALA A 60 7.71 -0.19 4.98
CA ALA A 60 8.16 -0.56 3.65
C ALA A 60 8.46 -2.07 3.62
N CYS A 61 7.45 -2.88 3.32
CA CYS A 61 7.59 -4.30 3.11
C CYS A 61 8.36 -4.52 1.79
N GLN A 62 9.67 -4.48 1.87
CA GLN A 62 10.61 -4.84 0.80
C GLN A 62 10.35 -6.29 0.38
N VAL A 63 10.02 -6.53 -0.89
CA VAL A 63 9.88 -7.90 -1.43
C VAL A 63 11.18 -8.32 -2.10
N ASN A 64 11.82 -9.35 -1.54
CA ASN A 64 13.05 -9.94 -2.04
C ASN A 64 12.77 -11.31 -2.67
N VAL A 65 13.21 -11.51 -3.91
CA VAL A 65 13.13 -12.80 -4.63
C VAL A 65 14.53 -13.30 -4.97
N PRO A 66 14.87 -14.58 -4.72
CA PRO A 66 16.20 -15.10 -5.02
C PRO A 66 16.46 -15.12 -6.54
N LYS A 67 17.72 -14.90 -6.93
CA LYS A 67 18.18 -14.93 -8.33
C LYS A 67 18.11 -16.33 -8.95
N GLN A 68 18.10 -17.38 -8.13
CA GLN A 68 17.95 -18.77 -8.56
C GLN A 68 16.89 -19.47 -7.72
N ARG A 69 16.07 -20.31 -8.34
CA ARG A 69 15.04 -21.13 -7.66
C ARG A 69 14.92 -22.50 -8.33
N ARG A 70 14.83 -23.57 -7.55
CA ARG A 70 14.45 -24.89 -8.06
C ARG A 70 12.94 -24.94 -8.30
N THR A 71 12.53 -25.19 -9.54
CA THR A 71 11.10 -25.29 -9.90
C THR A 71 10.90 -26.34 -10.98
N PHE A 72 9.67 -26.83 -11.12
CA PHE A 72 9.31 -27.76 -12.18
C PHE A 72 9.44 -27.14 -13.57
N CYS A 73 10.23 -27.79 -14.45
CA CYS A 73 10.34 -27.40 -15.83
C CYS A 73 9.32 -28.16 -16.69
N LYS A 74 8.40 -27.43 -17.34
CA LYS A 74 7.42 -27.99 -18.28
C LYS A 74 7.99 -28.34 -19.66
N GLY A 75 9.26 -28.00 -19.91
CA GLY A 75 9.90 -28.24 -21.21
C GLY A 75 10.40 -29.67 -21.35
N LYS A 76 11.51 -29.83 -22.07
CA LYS A 76 12.14 -31.13 -22.35
C LYS A 76 12.53 -31.89 -21.07
N CYS A 77 12.91 -31.20 -19.99
CA CYS A 77 13.42 -31.83 -18.78
C CYS A 77 12.36 -32.56 -17.94
N LYS A 78 11.10 -32.12 -17.96
CA LYS A 78 9.97 -32.63 -17.13
C LYS A 78 10.32 -32.95 -15.66
N LYS A 79 11.30 -32.25 -15.09
CA LYS A 79 11.83 -32.46 -13.73
C LYS A 79 12.07 -31.12 -13.05
N HIS A 80 12.32 -31.15 -11.74
CA HIS A 80 12.68 -29.96 -10.98
C HIS A 80 14.15 -29.60 -11.23
N THR A 81 14.37 -28.47 -11.90
CA THR A 81 15.71 -27.99 -12.25
C THR A 81 15.94 -26.60 -11.66
N LEU A 82 17.20 -26.18 -11.61
CA LEU A 82 17.57 -24.81 -11.27
C LEU A 82 17.13 -23.86 -12.38
N HIS A 83 16.44 -22.78 -12.00
CA HIS A 83 16.01 -21.74 -12.91
C HIS A 83 16.64 -20.41 -12.51
N LYS A 84 17.17 -19.69 -13.51
CA LYS A 84 17.61 -18.30 -13.39
C LYS A 84 16.39 -17.40 -13.39
N VAL A 85 16.26 -16.56 -12.36
CA VAL A 85 15.14 -15.64 -12.17
C VAL A 85 15.54 -14.25 -12.63
N THR A 86 14.77 -13.69 -13.56
CA THR A 86 14.94 -12.32 -14.06
C THR A 86 13.61 -11.59 -14.06
N GLN A 87 13.64 -10.26 -14.05
CA GLN A 87 12.43 -9.46 -14.21
C GLN A 87 12.06 -9.40 -15.69
N TYR A 88 10.78 -9.65 -16.02
CA TYR A 88 10.27 -9.41 -17.35
C TYR A 88 10.17 -7.90 -17.63
N LYS A 89 10.72 -7.48 -18.77
CA LYS A 89 10.53 -6.14 -19.33
C LYS A 89 9.76 -6.26 -20.63
N LYS A 90 8.80 -5.35 -20.86
CA LYS A 90 8.10 -5.26 -22.14
C LYS A 90 9.10 -4.82 -23.21
N GLY A 91 9.13 -5.51 -24.36
CA GLY A 91 9.91 -5.11 -25.52
C GLY A 91 9.34 -3.87 -26.24
N LYS A 92 10.06 -3.40 -27.27
CA LYS A 92 9.59 -2.35 -28.18
C LYS A 92 8.36 -2.86 -28.96
N ASP A 93 7.36 -1.99 -29.10
CA ASP A 93 6.16 -2.32 -29.88
C ASP A 93 6.50 -2.35 -31.38
N SER A 94 6.00 -3.36 -32.11
CA SER A 94 6.23 -3.52 -33.55
C SER A 94 5.28 -2.64 -34.38
N LEU A 95 5.81 -1.97 -35.41
CA LEU A 95 5.03 -1.12 -36.33
C LEU A 95 4.19 -1.94 -37.32
N TYR A 96 4.65 -3.13 -37.68
CA TYR A 96 4.00 -3.99 -38.67
C TYR A 96 2.84 -4.82 -38.09
N ALA A 97 2.64 -4.77 -36.76
CA ALA A 97 1.50 -5.39 -36.11
C ALA A 97 0.19 -4.86 -36.73
N GLN A 98 -0.76 -5.76 -37.00
CA GLN A 98 -2.02 -5.42 -37.69
C GLN A 98 -2.77 -4.25 -37.02
N GLY A 99 -2.81 -4.23 -35.68
CA GLY A 99 -3.45 -3.16 -34.91
C GLY A 99 -2.76 -1.80 -35.10
N LYS A 100 -1.44 -1.78 -35.16
CA LYS A 100 -0.65 -0.55 -35.39
C LYS A 100 -0.81 -0.06 -36.83
N ARG A 101 -0.72 -0.95 -37.83
CA ARG A 101 -1.02 -0.63 -39.24
C ARG A 101 -2.42 -0.02 -39.43
N ARG A 102 -3.43 -0.60 -38.77
CA ARG A 102 -4.80 -0.09 -38.79
C ARG A 102 -4.90 1.28 -38.11
N TYR A 103 -4.25 1.46 -36.96
CA TYR A 103 -4.25 2.74 -36.24
C TYR A 103 -3.59 3.85 -37.06
N ASP A 104 -2.43 3.57 -37.66
CA ASP A 104 -1.71 4.55 -38.48
C ASP A 104 -2.47 4.92 -39.74
N ARG A 105 -3.13 3.95 -40.39
CA ARG A 105 -4.03 4.25 -41.52
C ARG A 105 -5.23 5.11 -41.10
N LYS A 106 -5.81 4.86 -39.92
CA LYS A 106 -6.93 5.64 -39.39
C LYS A 106 -6.51 7.06 -39.02
N GLN A 107 -5.28 7.25 -38.58
CA GLN A 107 -4.77 8.53 -38.10
C GLN A 107 -4.31 9.47 -39.24
N ARG A 108 -4.16 8.98 -40.46
CA ARG A 108 -3.74 9.80 -41.63
C ARG A 108 -4.85 10.76 -42.05
N GLY A 109 -4.47 11.95 -42.52
CA GLY A 109 -5.39 12.98 -43.00
C GLY A 109 -5.82 13.96 -41.90
N TYR A 110 -6.93 14.65 -42.15
CA TYR A 110 -7.54 15.59 -41.19
C TYR A 110 -8.51 14.87 -40.25
N GLY A 111 -8.83 15.48 -39.10
CA GLY A 111 -9.78 14.92 -38.13
C GLY A 111 -9.22 14.63 -36.73
N GLY A 112 -7.96 15.02 -36.48
CA GLY A 112 -7.37 15.00 -35.13
C GLY A 112 -7.19 13.59 -34.55
N GLN A 113 -7.37 13.45 -33.23
CA GLN A 113 -7.09 12.20 -32.52
C GLN A 113 -8.23 11.17 -32.66
N THR A 114 -7.98 10.07 -33.36
CA THR A 114 -9.05 9.10 -33.74
C THR A 114 -9.36 7.98 -32.74
N LYS A 115 -8.57 7.86 -31.66
CA LYS A 115 -8.74 6.86 -30.58
C LYS A 115 -8.56 7.49 -29.19
N PRO A 116 -9.32 7.03 -28.18
CA PRO A 116 -9.28 7.62 -26.86
C PRO A 116 -7.91 7.41 -26.18
N ILE A 117 -7.42 8.48 -25.53
CA ILE A 117 -6.21 8.44 -24.70
C ILE A 117 -6.64 8.30 -23.24
N PHE A 118 -6.17 7.26 -22.56
CA PHE A 118 -6.51 7.03 -21.16
C PHE A 118 -5.70 7.96 -20.23
N ARG A 119 -6.37 8.98 -19.64
CA ARG A 119 -5.75 10.00 -18.78
C ARG A 119 -5.80 9.67 -17.27
N LYS A 120 -6.86 9.03 -16.79
CA LYS A 120 -7.13 8.85 -15.34
C LYS A 120 -6.51 7.57 -14.76
N LYS A 121 -5.18 7.52 -14.59
CA LYS A 121 -4.49 6.36 -14.01
C LYS A 121 -4.60 6.33 -12.48
N ALA A 122 -5.38 5.40 -11.94
CA ALA A 122 -5.53 5.23 -10.48
C ALA A 122 -4.47 4.30 -9.84
N LYS A 123 -3.90 3.35 -10.59
CA LYS A 123 -2.97 2.36 -10.03
C LYS A 123 -1.53 2.90 -10.08
N THR A 124 -0.89 2.96 -8.92
CA THR A 124 0.50 3.46 -8.75
C THR A 124 1.55 2.39 -9.05
N THR A 125 1.25 1.11 -8.79
CA THR A 125 2.18 -0.01 -8.99
C THR A 125 1.73 -0.95 -10.10
N LYS A 126 2.66 -1.72 -10.66
CA LYS A 126 2.41 -2.76 -11.67
C LYS A 126 2.52 -4.15 -11.04
N LYS A 127 1.91 -5.16 -11.67
CA LYS A 127 2.22 -6.56 -11.32
C LYS A 127 3.61 -6.89 -11.88
N ILE A 128 4.50 -7.38 -11.05
CA ILE A 128 5.84 -7.77 -11.47
C ILE A 128 5.75 -9.21 -11.96
N VAL A 129 6.28 -9.46 -13.16
CA VAL A 129 6.32 -10.79 -13.75
C VAL A 129 7.77 -11.25 -13.75
N LEU A 130 8.00 -12.42 -13.17
CA LEU A 130 9.29 -13.09 -13.20
C LEU A 130 9.41 -13.92 -14.47
N ARG A 131 10.57 -13.88 -15.09
CA ARG A 131 10.98 -14.76 -16.17
C ARG A 131 11.96 -15.77 -15.60
N MET A 132 11.49 -17.01 -15.51
CA MET A 132 12.24 -18.19 -15.05
C MET A 132 12.84 -18.88 -16.27
N GLU A 133 14.17 -18.91 -16.37
CA GLU A 133 14.89 -19.60 -17.45
C GLU A 133 15.56 -20.86 -16.89
N CYS A 134 15.22 -22.02 -17.43
CA CYS A 134 15.84 -23.28 -17.04
C CYS A 134 17.32 -23.32 -17.47
N THR A 135 18.21 -23.78 -16.60
CA THR A 135 19.65 -23.89 -16.91
C THR A 135 19.96 -24.94 -17.97
N GLU A 136 19.20 -26.04 -18.01
CA GLU A 136 19.44 -27.17 -18.92
C GLU A 136 18.80 -26.93 -20.31
N CYS A 137 17.48 -26.75 -20.37
CA CYS A 137 16.75 -26.68 -21.64
C CYS A 137 16.50 -25.26 -22.16
N LYS A 138 16.92 -24.22 -21.43
CA LYS A 138 16.68 -22.79 -21.74
C LYS A 138 15.21 -22.41 -21.95
N ASN A 139 14.27 -23.30 -21.59
CA ASN A 139 12.85 -22.99 -21.64
C ASN A 139 12.51 -21.90 -20.63
N ARG A 140 11.62 -20.98 -21.03
CA ARG A 140 11.27 -19.78 -20.28
C ARG A 140 9.83 -19.85 -19.81
N LYS A 141 9.60 -19.67 -18.51
CA LYS A 141 8.27 -19.59 -17.91
C LYS A 141 8.06 -18.21 -17.29
N GLN A 142 6.87 -17.64 -17.47
CA GLN A 142 6.48 -16.39 -16.84
C GLN A 142 5.63 -16.66 -15.59
N LEU A 143 5.97 -16.01 -14.48
CA LEU A 143 5.25 -16.11 -13.21
C LEU A 143 4.88 -14.71 -12.70
N PRO A 144 3.59 -14.32 -12.73
CA PRO A 144 3.15 -13.06 -12.16
C PRO A 144 3.09 -13.13 -10.63
N ILE A 145 3.63 -12.11 -9.96
CA ILE A 145 3.48 -11.91 -8.51
C ILE A 145 2.38 -10.85 -8.25
N LYS A 146 1.90 -10.77 -7.01
CA LYS A 146 1.09 -9.67 -6.50
C LYS A 146 1.81 -8.31 -6.71
N ARG A 147 1.06 -7.21 -6.63
CA ARG A 147 1.62 -5.85 -6.80
C ARG A 147 2.46 -5.48 -5.58
N CYS A 148 3.65 -4.94 -5.81
CA CYS A 148 4.58 -4.49 -4.77
C CYS A 148 5.09 -3.09 -5.13
N LYS A 149 5.44 -2.27 -4.12
CA LYS A 149 6.05 -0.94 -4.34
C LYS A 149 7.55 -1.06 -4.59
N HIS A 150 8.25 -1.77 -3.71
CA HIS A 150 9.69 -2.05 -3.81
C HIS A 150 9.91 -3.54 -4.10
N PHE A 151 10.78 -3.83 -5.06
CA PHE A 151 11.07 -5.19 -5.51
C PHE A 151 12.54 -5.32 -5.87
N GLU A 152 13.19 -6.30 -5.25
CA GLU A 152 14.60 -6.58 -5.43
C GLU A 152 14.80 -8.05 -5.78
N ILE A 153 15.75 -8.31 -6.69
CA ILE A 153 16.16 -9.67 -7.05
C ILE A 153 17.54 -9.91 -6.43
N GLY A 154 17.61 -10.87 -5.51
CA GLY A 154 18.86 -11.30 -4.89
C GLY A 154 19.40 -10.36 -3.81
N GLY A 155 18.52 -9.63 -3.11
CA GLY A 155 18.93 -8.82 -1.96
C GLY A 155 19.37 -9.66 -0.76
N ASP A 156 19.95 -9.02 0.24
CA ASP A 156 20.46 -9.68 1.43
C ASP A 156 19.37 -10.42 2.20
N LYS A 157 19.73 -11.63 2.68
CA LYS A 157 18.84 -12.40 3.54
C LYS A 157 18.84 -11.76 4.92
N LYS A 158 17.65 -11.44 5.44
CA LYS A 158 17.50 -10.96 6.81
C LYS A 158 18.01 -12.04 7.78
N ARG A 159 19.00 -11.72 8.61
CA ARG A 159 19.48 -12.60 9.68
C ARG A 159 18.44 -12.63 10.81
N LYS A 160 18.26 -13.78 11.46
CA LYS A 160 17.57 -13.84 12.76
C LYS A 160 18.57 -13.35 13.81
N VAL A 161 18.15 -12.45 14.70
CA VAL A 161 18.88 -11.82 15.85
C VAL A 161 19.90 -10.72 15.46
N ARG A 162 20.11 -9.58 16.14
CA ARG A 162 19.67 -8.89 17.40
C ARG A 162 19.10 -7.50 17.04
N PRO A 163 18.38 -6.77 17.94
CA PRO A 163 17.92 -5.41 17.64
C PRO A 163 19.11 -4.52 17.28
N ILE A 164 19.14 -4.06 16.03
CA ILE A 164 20.18 -3.17 15.52
C ILE A 164 19.73 -1.76 15.89
N ARG A 165 20.58 -1.04 16.63
CA ARG A 165 20.37 0.37 16.97
C ARG A 165 20.33 1.19 15.68
N GLY A 166 19.19 1.82 15.38
CA GLY A 166 19.10 2.81 14.31
C GLY A 166 17.80 2.81 13.50
N ASP A 167 17.07 1.70 13.47
CA ASP A 167 15.72 1.73 12.90
C ASP A 167 14.77 2.28 13.95
N VAL A 168 14.29 3.49 13.74
CA VAL A 168 13.10 4.04 14.41
C VAL A 168 11.90 3.21 13.98
N ALA A 169 11.86 1.96 14.44
CA ALA A 169 10.69 1.12 14.43
C ALA A 169 9.73 1.75 15.43
N CYS A 170 8.96 2.74 14.96
CA CYS A 170 7.66 3.16 15.43
C CYS A 170 7.33 2.65 16.85
N THR A 171 7.98 3.21 17.87
CA THR A 171 7.70 2.91 19.28
C THR A 171 6.26 3.28 19.66
N SER A 172 5.59 4.08 18.82
CA SER A 172 4.15 4.36 18.91
C SER A 172 3.27 3.18 18.51
N CYS A 173 3.73 2.22 17.70
CA CYS A 173 2.92 1.08 17.27
C CYS A 173 2.88 -0.06 18.32
N CYS A 174 3.89 -0.14 19.20
CA CYS A 174 3.89 -1.08 20.32
C CYS A 174 2.96 -0.65 21.47
N ILE A 175 2.82 0.66 21.73
CA ILE A 175 1.96 1.15 22.82
C ILE A 175 0.48 0.81 22.55
N VAL A 176 0.03 0.91 21.29
CA VAL A 176 -1.38 0.62 20.93
C VAL A 176 -1.70 -0.89 21.00
N TYR A 177 -0.73 -1.76 20.70
CA TYR A 177 -0.92 -3.21 20.83
C TYR A 177 -0.87 -3.71 22.28
N CYS A 178 -0.14 -3.03 23.18
CA CYS A 178 -0.16 -3.34 24.61
C CYS A 178 -1.46 -2.89 25.29
N LEU A 179 -1.99 -1.71 24.95
CA LEU A 179 -3.25 -1.22 25.54
C LEU A 179 -4.48 -2.04 25.12
N ASN A 180 -4.50 -2.62 23.92
CA ASN A 180 -5.63 -3.45 23.44
C ASN A 180 -5.51 -4.95 23.77
N ARG A 181 -4.41 -5.43 24.36
CA ARG A 181 -4.27 -6.83 24.82
C ARG A 181 -4.32 -6.99 26.35
N GLY A 182 -4.32 -5.91 27.11
CA GLY A 182 -4.50 -5.94 28.57
C GLY A 182 -5.92 -6.27 29.05
N ALA A 183 -6.87 -6.58 28.16
CA ALA A 183 -8.28 -6.74 28.53
C ALA A 183 -8.86 -8.17 28.41
N ILE A 184 -8.12 -9.20 27.95
CA ILE A 184 -8.79 -10.48 27.58
C ILE A 184 -8.14 -11.78 28.08
N TYR A 185 -6.96 -11.81 28.72
CA TYR A 185 -6.45 -13.06 29.32
C TYR A 185 -5.82 -12.84 30.70
N GLY A 186 -6.68 -12.68 31.70
CA GLY A 186 -6.35 -13.01 33.08
C GLY A 186 -6.70 -14.47 33.33
N HIS A 187 -5.72 -15.37 33.24
CA HIS A 187 -5.53 -16.56 34.07
C HIS A 187 -4.49 -17.49 33.42
N LEU A 188 -3.59 -18.00 34.28
CA LEU A 188 -2.66 -19.11 34.05
C LEU A 188 -1.42 -18.80 33.21
N ALA A 189 -0.42 -18.22 33.87
CA ALA A 189 0.98 -18.55 33.58
C ALA A 189 1.67 -18.85 34.92
N GLU A 190 1.77 -20.13 35.27
CA GLU A 190 2.75 -20.61 36.24
C GLU A 190 4.16 -20.43 35.65
N PRO A 191 5.16 -20.03 36.44
CA PRO A 191 6.54 -19.98 36.00
C PRO A 191 7.19 -21.36 36.14
N LEU A 192 7.52 -22.02 35.02
CA LEU A 192 8.52 -23.08 35.06
C LEU A 192 9.90 -22.44 35.28
N ALA A 193 10.38 -22.65 36.51
CA ALA A 193 11.72 -22.33 36.96
C ALA A 193 12.77 -23.07 36.12
N PHE A 194 13.85 -22.36 35.80
CA PHE A 194 15.07 -22.90 35.24
C PHE A 194 16.02 -23.17 36.40
N SER A 195 16.29 -24.45 36.67
CA SER A 195 17.49 -24.95 37.36
C SER A 195 17.67 -26.42 36.99
#